data_AF-A0A419YAD7-F1
#
_entry.id   AF-A0A419YAD7-F1
#
_cell.length_a   1.000
_cell.length_b   1.000
_cell.length_c   1.000
_cell.angle_alpha   90.00
_cell.angle_beta   90.00
_cell.angle_gamma   90.00
#
_symmetry.space_group_name_H-M   'P 1'
#
loop_
_entity.id
_entity.type
_entity.pdbx_description
1 polymer ?
#
loop_
_entity_poly.entity_id
_entity_poly.type
_entity_poly.pdbx_seq_one_letter_code
_entity_poly.pdbx_strand_id
1 'polypeptide(L)'
;MTERSVTPLAHPERKLVTVSHPSHSPAPGSTTGSASTDRFERGRAVLARVAGPDGPQLLDSLAETAPALARLTVEFGYGDIYSRPGLTLAQRQIATVAALTALGNAAPQLRFHIDGALNVGVTPVEVVETIMHLSAYAGFPAVLNAIAVAREVFAARPGLDWTPQDSQVRPDETGEERYARGLAVLERVDGHAGEQVVASLAAIAPDLARHIVEFAFADLYDRPGLDLKSRELATVAACTAMGTCAPQLRVHLHGLLNVGGTREEAIEVITQMAGYAGFPAALNAVAAAREVFAERDARAAGPTE
;
A
#
# COMPACT_ATOMS: atom_id res chain seq x y z
N MET A 1 6.42 -64.63 35.86
CA MET A 1 6.23 -63.22 36.26
C MET A 1 5.79 -62.45 35.03
N THR A 2 4.53 -62.63 34.63
CA THR A 2 3.35 -61.78 34.94
C THR A 2 3.22 -60.60 33.98
N GLU A 3 2.55 -60.88 32.86
CA GLU A 3 1.90 -59.87 32.01
C GLU A 3 0.87 -59.09 32.83
N ARG A 4 0.98 -57.76 32.83
CA ARG A 4 -0.05 -56.88 33.41
C ARG A 4 -0.95 -56.36 32.31
N SER A 5 -2.17 -56.87 32.31
CA SER A 5 -3.33 -56.35 31.58
C SER A 5 -3.57 -54.88 31.94
N VAL A 6 -3.67 -54.02 30.92
CA VAL A 6 -4.11 -52.63 31.05
C VAL A 6 -5.56 -52.56 30.58
N THR A 7 -6.47 -52.26 31.49
CA THR A 7 -7.89 -52.01 31.21
C THR A 7 -8.09 -50.54 30.81
N PRO A 8 -8.89 -50.20 29.79
CA PRO A 8 -9.13 -48.80 29.42
C PRO A 8 -10.12 -48.14 30.40
N LEU A 9 -9.82 -46.91 30.82
CA LEU A 9 -10.71 -46.04 31.58
C LEU A 9 -11.82 -45.50 30.68
N ALA A 10 -13.08 -45.68 31.09
CA ALA A 10 -14.26 -45.13 30.42
C ALA A 10 -14.38 -43.61 30.62
N HIS A 11 -14.60 -42.86 29.54
CA HIS A 11 -14.98 -41.45 29.60
C HIS A 11 -16.50 -41.30 29.77
N PRO A 12 -16.98 -40.37 30.63
CA PRO A 12 -18.42 -40.13 30.77
C PRO A 12 -18.96 -39.30 29.59
N GLU A 13 -20.15 -39.69 29.11
CA GLU A 13 -20.89 -39.00 28.06
C GLU A 13 -21.27 -37.56 28.46
N ARG A 14 -20.91 -36.57 27.62
CA ARG A 14 -21.41 -35.20 27.73
C ARG A 14 -22.82 -35.10 27.13
N LYS A 15 -23.82 -34.84 27.97
CA LYS A 15 -25.16 -34.44 27.53
C LYS A 15 -25.10 -33.08 26.81
N LEU A 16 -25.58 -33.02 25.58
CA LEU A 16 -25.86 -31.76 24.88
C LEU A 16 -26.95 -30.99 25.64
N VAL A 17 -26.64 -29.77 26.04
CA VAL A 17 -27.64 -28.79 26.51
C VAL A 17 -28.07 -27.98 25.28
N THR A 18 -29.31 -28.15 24.85
CA THR A 18 -29.93 -27.31 23.82
C THR A 18 -30.28 -25.95 24.41
N VAL A 19 -29.64 -24.88 23.93
CA VAL A 19 -29.99 -23.50 24.27
C VAL A 19 -31.00 -22.98 23.25
N SER A 20 -32.27 -22.91 23.64
CA SER A 20 -33.33 -22.30 22.84
C SER A 20 -33.14 -20.78 22.81
N HIS A 21 -32.99 -20.20 21.61
CA HIS A 21 -32.98 -18.75 21.42
C HIS A 21 -34.42 -18.25 21.26
N PRO A 22 -34.84 -17.17 21.94
CA PRO A 22 -36.15 -16.58 21.72
C PRO A 22 -36.19 -15.89 20.35
N SER A 23 -37.25 -16.16 19.59
CA SER A 23 -37.56 -15.43 18.36
C SER A 23 -38.00 -14.01 18.70
N HIS A 24 -37.25 -13.01 18.25
CA HIS A 24 -37.69 -11.62 18.24
C HIS A 24 -38.00 -11.22 16.81
N SER A 25 -39.29 -11.00 16.53
CA SER A 25 -39.71 -10.27 15.32
C SER A 25 -39.34 -8.79 15.49
N PRO A 26 -38.77 -8.12 14.47
CA PRO A 26 -38.41 -6.72 14.60
C PRO A 26 -39.66 -5.83 14.54
N ALA A 27 -39.71 -4.81 15.40
CA ALA A 27 -40.73 -3.78 15.39
C ALA A 27 -40.56 -2.84 14.17
N PRO A 28 -41.65 -2.32 13.57
CA PRO A 28 -41.56 -1.45 12.41
C PRO A 28 -41.22 -0.03 12.84
N GLY A 29 -40.16 0.53 12.25
CA GLY A 29 -39.80 1.95 12.37
C GLY A 29 -38.50 2.20 13.12
N SER A 30 -37.36 1.88 12.51
CA SER A 30 -36.10 2.55 12.85
C SER A 30 -35.49 3.14 11.57
N THR A 31 -35.40 4.47 11.53
CA THR A 31 -34.78 5.27 10.48
C THR A 31 -33.24 5.26 10.57
N THR A 32 -32.64 4.12 10.93
CA THR A 32 -31.19 3.89 10.89
C THR A 32 -30.73 3.30 9.55
N GLY A 33 -31.68 2.96 8.66
CA GLY A 33 -31.44 2.32 7.36
C GLY A 33 -31.07 3.24 6.19
N SER A 34 -30.95 4.56 6.37
CA SER A 34 -30.70 5.49 5.25
C SER A 34 -29.20 5.71 4.97
N ALA A 35 -28.38 6.01 5.98
CA ALA A 35 -26.96 6.35 5.79
C ALA A 35 -26.06 5.10 5.61
N SER A 36 -26.38 3.98 6.27
CA SER A 36 -25.59 2.74 6.15
C SER A 36 -25.81 2.03 4.81
N THR A 37 -27.04 2.06 4.29
CA THR A 37 -27.38 1.53 2.97
C THR A 37 -26.68 2.33 1.87
N ASP A 38 -26.67 3.67 1.99
CA ASP A 38 -25.97 4.58 1.08
C ASP A 38 -24.45 4.33 1.07
N ARG A 39 -23.82 4.14 2.24
CA ARG A 39 -22.40 3.76 2.36
C ARG A 39 -22.08 2.42 1.69
N PHE A 40 -22.90 1.39 1.95
CA PHE A 40 -22.70 0.06 1.38
C PHE A 40 -22.86 0.06 -0.15
N GLU A 41 -23.89 0.73 -0.66
CA GLU A 41 -24.15 0.83 -2.10
C GLU A 41 -23.02 1.55 -2.84
N ARG A 42 -22.55 2.69 -2.31
CA ARG A 42 -21.35 3.37 -2.83
C ARG A 42 -20.14 2.45 -2.82
N GLY A 43 -19.91 1.75 -1.71
CA GLY A 43 -18.80 0.83 -1.58
C GLY A 43 -18.84 -0.30 -2.60
N ARG A 44 -20.01 -0.90 -2.82
CA ARG A 44 -20.18 -1.93 -3.86
C ARG A 44 -19.93 -1.39 -5.26
N ALA A 45 -20.39 -0.17 -5.56
CA ALA A 45 -20.18 0.44 -6.87
C ALA A 45 -18.69 0.67 -7.15
N VAL A 46 -17.93 1.14 -6.15
CA VAL A 46 -16.48 1.33 -6.28
C VAL A 46 -15.76 -0.02 -6.35
N LEU A 47 -16.13 -0.98 -5.49
CA LEU A 47 -15.56 -2.33 -5.51
C LEU A 47 -15.78 -3.02 -6.87
N ALA A 48 -16.95 -2.88 -7.49
CA ALA A 48 -17.21 -3.47 -8.80
C ALA A 48 -16.24 -2.96 -9.89
N ARG A 49 -15.81 -1.70 -9.80
CA ARG A 49 -14.80 -1.13 -10.71
C ARG A 49 -13.40 -1.68 -10.46
N VAL A 50 -13.06 -1.92 -9.19
CA VAL A 50 -11.75 -2.45 -8.78
C VAL A 50 -11.68 -3.95 -9.04
N ALA A 51 -12.62 -4.72 -8.52
CA ALA A 51 -12.56 -6.18 -8.57
C ALA A 51 -12.91 -6.78 -9.95
N GLY A 52 -13.55 -5.99 -10.83
CA GLY A 52 -14.01 -6.50 -12.11
C GLY A 52 -15.08 -7.60 -11.95
N PRO A 53 -15.18 -8.53 -12.91
CA PRO A 53 -16.23 -9.56 -12.94
C PRO A 53 -16.29 -10.48 -11.71
N ASP A 54 -15.16 -10.66 -11.02
CA ASP A 54 -15.00 -11.62 -9.91
C ASP A 54 -15.23 -11.00 -8.52
N GLY A 55 -15.56 -9.70 -8.45
CA GLY A 55 -15.77 -8.98 -7.18
C GLY A 55 -16.86 -9.54 -6.27
N PRO A 56 -18.04 -9.92 -6.79
CA PRO A 56 -19.10 -10.52 -5.97
C PRO A 56 -18.65 -11.81 -5.27
N GLN A 57 -17.94 -12.70 -5.96
CA GLN A 57 -17.55 -14.02 -5.46
C GLN A 57 -16.60 -13.91 -4.24
N LEU A 58 -15.68 -12.94 -4.26
CA LEU A 58 -14.76 -12.71 -3.14
C LEU A 58 -15.49 -12.32 -1.85
N LEU A 59 -16.51 -11.47 -1.95
CA LEU A 59 -17.30 -11.04 -0.81
C LEU A 59 -18.17 -12.18 -0.27
N ASP A 60 -18.73 -13.00 -1.17
CA ASP A 60 -19.58 -14.14 -0.80
C ASP A 60 -18.77 -15.14 0.03
N SER A 61 -17.56 -15.51 -0.41
CA SER A 61 -16.67 -16.40 0.35
C SER A 61 -16.30 -15.85 1.73
N LEU A 62 -16.06 -14.54 1.85
CA LEU A 62 -15.80 -13.92 3.17
C LEU A 62 -17.05 -13.91 4.04
N ALA A 63 -18.23 -13.71 3.45
CA ALA A 63 -19.50 -13.63 4.16
C ALA A 63 -19.94 -14.98 4.74
N GLU A 64 -19.53 -16.10 4.13
CA GLU A 64 -19.75 -17.46 4.67
C GLU A 64 -19.13 -17.64 6.06
N THR A 65 -17.99 -17.00 6.32
CA THR A 65 -17.27 -17.12 7.60
C THR A 65 -17.49 -15.92 8.51
N ALA A 66 -17.44 -14.70 7.96
CA ALA A 66 -17.44 -13.45 8.71
C ALA A 66 -18.30 -12.39 8.00
N PRO A 67 -19.65 -12.51 8.03
CA PRO A 67 -20.55 -11.63 7.28
C PRO A 67 -20.45 -10.15 7.69
N ALA A 68 -20.22 -9.88 8.97
CA ALA A 68 -19.99 -8.51 9.44
C ALA A 68 -18.70 -7.92 8.86
N LEU A 69 -17.64 -8.73 8.74
CA LEU A 69 -16.38 -8.29 8.15
C LEU A 69 -16.52 -8.06 6.64
N ALA A 70 -17.21 -8.93 5.91
CA ALA A 70 -17.50 -8.73 4.49
C ALA A 70 -18.21 -7.39 4.25
N ARG A 71 -19.23 -7.09 5.08
CA ARG A 71 -19.93 -5.80 5.02
C ARG A 71 -19.02 -4.62 5.35
N LEU A 72 -18.21 -4.71 6.42
CA LEU A 72 -17.28 -3.65 6.79
C LEU A 72 -16.22 -3.40 5.72
N THR A 73 -15.72 -4.43 5.04
CA THR A 73 -14.79 -4.26 3.91
C THR A 73 -15.39 -3.42 2.81
N VAL A 74 -16.66 -3.67 2.45
CA VAL A 74 -17.37 -2.87 1.44
C VAL A 74 -17.61 -1.45 1.93
N GLU A 75 -18.20 -1.32 3.11
CA GLU A 75 -18.62 -0.02 3.63
C GLU A 75 -17.43 0.88 3.96
N PHE A 76 -16.45 0.38 4.71
CA PHE A 76 -15.28 1.16 5.12
C PHE A 76 -14.24 1.25 4.01
N GLY A 77 -13.80 0.10 3.49
CA GLY A 77 -12.74 0.04 2.50
C GLY A 77 -13.13 0.75 1.21
N TYR A 78 -14.31 0.47 0.67
CA TYR A 78 -14.71 1.03 -0.62
C TYR A 78 -15.67 2.21 -0.51
N GLY A 79 -16.57 2.19 0.47
CA GLY A 79 -17.61 3.20 0.66
C GLY A 79 -17.14 4.49 1.33
N ASP A 80 -16.18 4.40 2.26
CA ASP A 80 -15.66 5.57 2.99
C ASP A 80 -14.25 5.98 2.58
N ILE A 81 -13.43 5.04 2.09
CA ILE A 81 -12.04 5.34 1.71
C ILE A 81 -11.93 5.53 0.20
N TYR A 82 -12.18 4.48 -0.61
CA TYR A 82 -11.92 4.58 -2.05
C TYR A 82 -12.88 5.49 -2.81
N SER A 83 -14.09 5.72 -2.29
CA SER A 83 -15.08 6.62 -2.88
C SER A 83 -14.74 8.10 -2.72
N ARG A 84 -13.79 8.44 -1.83
CA ARG A 84 -13.43 9.82 -1.55
C ARG A 84 -12.78 10.46 -2.78
N PRO A 85 -13.02 11.77 -3.01
CA PRO A 85 -12.29 12.54 -4.02
C PRO A 85 -10.80 12.68 -3.61
N GLY A 86 -10.02 13.36 -4.45
CA GLY A 86 -8.60 13.66 -4.18
C GLY A 86 -7.62 12.68 -4.80
N LEU A 87 -7.97 11.39 -4.92
CA LEU A 87 -7.19 10.39 -5.67
C LEU A 87 -8.06 9.65 -6.68
N THR A 88 -7.50 9.40 -7.86
CA THR A 88 -8.07 8.46 -8.84
C THR A 88 -7.96 7.03 -8.34
N LEU A 89 -8.81 6.13 -8.86
CA LEU A 89 -8.71 4.70 -8.50
C LEU A 89 -7.35 4.09 -8.89
N ALA A 90 -6.75 4.53 -10.00
CA ALA A 90 -5.41 4.12 -10.41
C ALA A 90 -4.35 4.49 -9.36
N GLN A 91 -4.34 5.75 -8.90
CA GLN A 91 -3.44 6.18 -7.82
C GLN A 91 -3.68 5.42 -6.51
N ARG A 92 -4.95 5.15 -6.16
CA ARG A 92 -5.29 4.34 -4.98
C ARG A 92 -4.75 2.92 -5.10
N GLN A 93 -4.82 2.29 -6.27
CA GLN A 93 -4.27 0.95 -6.48
C GLN A 93 -2.74 0.95 -6.47
N ILE A 94 -2.07 1.95 -7.04
CA ILE A 94 -0.60 2.11 -6.92
C ILE A 94 -0.20 2.18 -5.44
N ALA A 95 -0.87 3.02 -4.65
CA ALA A 95 -0.61 3.14 -3.22
C ALA A 95 -0.84 1.80 -2.47
N THR A 96 -1.92 1.09 -2.78
CA THR A 96 -2.20 -0.20 -2.13
C THR A 96 -1.22 -1.31 -2.53
N VAL A 97 -0.87 -1.41 -3.81
CA VAL A 97 0.14 -2.38 -4.29
C VAL A 97 1.48 -2.12 -3.62
N ALA A 98 1.87 -0.84 -3.47
CA ALA A 98 3.08 -0.45 -2.76
C ALA A 98 3.04 -0.84 -1.28
N ALA A 99 1.94 -0.54 -0.58
CA ALA A 99 1.76 -0.88 0.82
C ALA A 99 1.79 -2.40 1.08
N LEU A 100 1.06 -3.18 0.29
CA LEU A 100 1.00 -4.63 0.42
C LEU A 100 2.33 -5.30 0.05
N THR A 101 3.04 -4.76 -0.95
CA THR A 101 4.43 -5.15 -1.24
C THR A 101 5.31 -4.90 -0.03
N ALA A 102 5.24 -3.71 0.57
CA ALA A 102 6.08 -3.34 1.71
C ALA A 102 5.81 -4.16 2.98
N LEU A 103 4.55 -4.54 3.22
CA LEU A 103 4.18 -5.44 4.32
C LEU A 103 4.70 -6.88 4.09
N GLY A 104 4.83 -7.31 2.82
CA GLY A 104 5.51 -8.55 2.43
C GLY A 104 4.82 -9.86 2.85
N ASN A 105 3.65 -9.80 3.50
CA ASN A 105 2.99 -10.95 4.13
C ASN A 105 1.51 -11.14 3.72
N ALA A 106 1.02 -10.38 2.74
CA ALA A 106 -0.39 -10.33 2.35
C ALA A 106 -0.61 -10.68 0.86
N ALA A 107 -0.02 -11.79 0.41
CA ALA A 107 -0.04 -12.20 -1.01
C ALA A 107 -1.45 -12.35 -1.62
N PRO A 108 -2.48 -12.89 -0.95
CA PRO A 108 -3.84 -12.94 -1.50
C PRO A 108 -4.42 -11.55 -1.80
N GLN A 109 -4.21 -10.59 -0.89
CA GLN A 109 -4.67 -9.21 -1.05
C GLN A 109 -3.86 -8.50 -2.13
N LEU A 110 -2.54 -8.74 -2.18
CA LEU A 110 -1.69 -8.20 -3.24
C LEU A 110 -2.14 -8.67 -4.62
N ARG A 111 -2.49 -9.96 -4.76
CA ARG A 111 -3.03 -10.52 -6.00
C ARG A 111 -4.31 -9.81 -6.43
N PHE A 112 -5.26 -9.66 -5.50
CA PHE A 112 -6.52 -8.94 -5.75
C PHE A 112 -6.27 -7.50 -6.19
N HIS A 113 -5.34 -6.79 -5.54
CA HIS A 113 -5.07 -5.39 -5.84
C HIS A 113 -4.23 -5.18 -7.09
N ILE A 114 -3.37 -6.12 -7.48
CA ILE A 114 -2.70 -6.08 -8.79
C ILE A 114 -3.72 -6.25 -9.90
N ASP A 115 -4.62 -7.23 -9.82
CA ASP A 115 -5.68 -7.37 -10.82
C ASP A 115 -6.60 -6.14 -10.85
N GLY A 116 -6.93 -5.62 -9.67
CA GLY A 116 -7.75 -4.42 -9.55
C GLY A 116 -7.08 -3.16 -10.07
N ALA A 117 -5.75 -3.04 -9.98
CA ALA A 117 -4.97 -1.99 -10.62
C ALA A 117 -5.18 -2.01 -12.15
N LEU A 118 -5.08 -3.19 -12.76
CA LEU A 118 -5.28 -3.37 -14.20
C LEU A 118 -6.72 -3.02 -14.62
N ASN A 119 -7.72 -3.35 -13.79
CA ASN A 119 -9.13 -3.03 -14.05
C ASN A 119 -9.42 -1.51 -14.07
N VAL A 120 -8.65 -0.73 -13.30
CA VAL A 120 -8.83 0.73 -13.20
C VAL A 120 -7.81 1.53 -14.00
N GLY A 121 -7.07 0.87 -14.90
CA GLY A 121 -6.23 1.51 -15.90
C GLY A 121 -4.74 1.64 -15.55
N VAL A 122 -4.27 1.05 -14.45
CA VAL A 122 -2.83 0.92 -14.19
C VAL A 122 -2.27 -0.12 -15.16
N THR A 123 -1.19 0.21 -15.86
CA THR A 123 -0.56 -0.69 -16.82
C THR A 123 0.28 -1.77 -16.13
N PRO A 124 0.53 -2.92 -16.78
CA PRO A 124 1.48 -3.91 -16.27
C PRO A 124 2.88 -3.33 -15.98
N VAL A 125 3.32 -2.37 -16.80
CA VAL A 125 4.57 -1.63 -16.60
C VAL A 125 4.54 -0.86 -15.29
N GLU A 126 3.50 -0.07 -15.04
CA GLU A 126 3.37 0.72 -13.80
C GLU A 126 3.28 -0.17 -12.56
N VAL A 127 2.61 -1.34 -12.64
CA VAL A 127 2.59 -2.32 -11.54
C VAL A 127 4.00 -2.83 -11.23
N VAL A 128 4.75 -3.24 -12.25
CA VAL A 128 6.10 -3.79 -12.07
C VAL A 128 7.07 -2.71 -11.60
N GLU A 129 7.00 -1.51 -12.15
CA GLU A 129 7.79 -0.36 -11.71
C GLU A 129 7.44 0.06 -10.28
N THR A 130 6.16 0.00 -9.89
CA THR A 130 5.75 0.20 -8.50
C THR A 130 6.43 -0.84 -7.62
N ILE A 131 6.27 -2.13 -7.90
CA ILE A 131 6.84 -3.21 -7.07
C ILE A 131 8.37 -3.11 -6.96
N MET A 132 9.07 -2.88 -8.08
CA MET A 132 10.53 -2.74 -8.10
C MET A 132 11.02 -1.54 -7.30
N HIS A 133 10.29 -0.42 -7.33
CA HIS A 133 10.58 0.79 -6.57
C HIS A 133 10.70 0.51 -5.06
N LEU A 134 9.91 -0.43 -4.55
CA LEU A 134 9.94 -0.82 -3.14
C LEU A 134 11.20 -1.59 -2.73
N SER A 135 12.13 -1.88 -3.65
CA SER A 135 13.41 -2.51 -3.30
C SER A 135 14.23 -1.63 -2.36
N ALA A 136 14.17 -0.30 -2.52
CA ALA A 136 14.86 0.65 -1.65
C ALA A 136 14.21 0.83 -0.27
N TYR A 137 12.97 0.36 -0.09
CA TYR A 137 12.17 0.62 1.11
C TYR A 137 11.89 -0.63 1.93
N ALA A 138 11.45 -1.71 1.27
CA ALA A 138 11.07 -2.98 1.88
C ALA A 138 12.09 -4.10 1.63
N GLY A 139 13.09 -3.85 0.77
CA GLY A 139 14.14 -4.79 0.42
C GLY A 139 13.73 -5.86 -0.59
N PHE A 140 14.73 -6.52 -1.17
CA PHE A 140 14.54 -7.52 -2.23
C PHE A 140 13.60 -8.68 -1.88
N PRO A 141 13.60 -9.29 -0.67
CA PRO A 141 12.72 -10.42 -0.39
C PRO A 141 11.23 -10.10 -0.59
N ALA A 142 10.79 -8.93 -0.11
CA ALA A 142 9.40 -8.49 -0.26
C ALA A 142 9.04 -8.23 -1.73
N VAL A 143 9.94 -7.59 -2.47
CA VAL A 143 9.79 -7.30 -3.91
C VAL A 143 9.76 -8.58 -4.75
N LEU A 144 10.65 -9.54 -4.49
CA LEU A 144 10.69 -10.81 -5.22
C LEU A 144 9.39 -11.61 -5.02
N ASN A 145 8.85 -11.62 -3.81
CA ASN A 145 7.55 -12.22 -3.52
C ASN A 145 6.43 -11.50 -4.29
N ALA A 146 6.43 -10.17 -4.32
CA ALA A 146 5.44 -9.37 -5.04
C ALA A 146 5.51 -9.57 -6.57
N ILE A 147 6.71 -9.66 -7.14
CA ILE A 147 6.90 -9.97 -8.57
C ILE A 147 6.36 -11.36 -8.92
N ALA A 148 6.54 -12.35 -8.04
CA ALA A 148 5.94 -13.67 -8.25
C ALA A 148 4.41 -13.60 -8.32
N VAL A 149 3.77 -12.82 -7.43
CA VAL A 149 2.33 -12.58 -7.46
C VAL A 149 1.90 -11.84 -8.73
N ALA A 150 2.63 -10.80 -9.15
CA ALA A 150 2.34 -10.07 -10.39
C ALA A 150 2.39 -10.99 -11.61
N ARG A 151 3.40 -11.88 -11.68
CA ARG A 151 3.53 -12.88 -12.75
C ARG A 151 2.33 -13.83 -12.80
N GLU A 152 1.82 -14.27 -11.65
CA GLU A 152 0.62 -15.11 -11.59
C GLU A 152 -0.61 -14.37 -12.12
N VAL A 153 -0.81 -13.11 -11.72
CA VAL A 153 -1.95 -12.30 -12.21
C VAL A 153 -1.85 -12.10 -13.72
N PHE A 154 -0.68 -11.71 -14.22
CA PHE A 154 -0.50 -11.46 -15.65
C PHE A 154 -0.69 -12.72 -16.49
N ALA A 155 -0.20 -13.88 -16.01
CA ALA A 155 -0.39 -15.16 -16.68
C ALA A 155 -1.86 -15.62 -16.67
N ALA A 156 -2.61 -15.28 -15.63
CA ALA A 156 -4.03 -15.63 -15.50
C ALA A 156 -4.95 -14.73 -16.32
N ARG A 157 -4.51 -13.52 -16.72
CA ARG A 157 -5.34 -12.51 -17.36
C ARG A 157 -5.36 -12.69 -18.89
N PRO A 158 -6.50 -13.10 -19.48
CA PRO A 158 -6.57 -13.33 -20.93
C PRO A 158 -6.39 -12.02 -21.71
N GLY A 159 -5.56 -12.06 -22.75
CA GLY A 159 -5.36 -10.91 -23.65
C GLY A 159 -4.57 -9.75 -23.06
N LEU A 160 -3.94 -9.92 -21.89
CA LEU A 160 -3.01 -8.92 -21.36
C LEU A 160 -1.73 -8.91 -22.21
N ASP A 161 -1.48 -7.79 -22.88
CA ASP A 161 -0.21 -7.55 -23.56
C ASP A 161 0.84 -7.09 -22.54
N TRP A 162 1.70 -8.01 -22.13
CA TRP A 162 2.83 -7.73 -21.25
C TRP A 162 4.08 -8.45 -21.76
N THR A 163 5.12 -7.66 -21.95
CA THR A 163 6.49 -8.15 -22.14
C THR A 163 7.39 -7.46 -21.12
N PRO A 164 8.24 -8.21 -20.40
CA PRO A 164 9.23 -7.62 -19.50
C PRO A 164 10.02 -6.53 -20.22
N GLN A 165 9.98 -5.31 -19.69
CA GLN A 165 10.76 -4.21 -20.22
C GLN A 165 12.18 -4.32 -19.67
N ASP A 166 13.17 -4.31 -20.57
CA ASP A 166 14.61 -4.34 -20.23
C ASP A 166 15.10 -2.95 -19.74
N SER A 167 14.22 -2.19 -19.10
CA SER A 167 14.42 -0.76 -18.95
C SER A 167 15.67 -0.46 -18.11
N GLN A 168 16.64 0.17 -18.79
CA GLN A 168 17.80 0.87 -18.25
C GLN A 168 18.98 0.05 -17.68
N VAL A 169 19.26 -1.16 -18.16
CA VAL A 169 20.65 -1.65 -18.01
C VAL A 169 21.55 -0.76 -18.88
N ARG A 170 22.42 0.03 -18.25
CA ARG A 170 23.41 0.89 -18.92
C ARG A 170 24.79 0.25 -18.75
N PRO A 171 25.17 -0.76 -19.55
CA PRO A 171 26.34 -1.59 -19.31
C PRO A 171 27.67 -0.82 -19.41
N ASP A 172 27.66 0.29 -20.14
CA ASP A 172 28.84 1.15 -20.35
C ASP A 172 28.87 2.39 -19.43
N GLU A 173 27.87 2.58 -18.55
CA GLU A 173 27.83 3.71 -17.61
C GLU A 173 28.86 3.50 -16.48
N THR A 174 29.74 4.48 -16.29
CA THR A 174 30.70 4.47 -15.19
C THR A 174 30.00 4.76 -13.85
N GLY A 175 30.63 4.35 -12.74
CA GLY A 175 30.10 4.65 -11.41
C GLY A 175 29.91 6.14 -11.13
N GLU A 176 30.77 7.01 -11.68
CA GLU A 176 30.65 8.46 -11.51
C GLU A 176 29.49 9.05 -12.33
N GLU A 177 29.25 8.54 -13.54
CA GLU A 177 28.08 8.94 -14.35
C GLU A 177 26.78 8.49 -13.67
N ARG A 178 26.73 7.26 -13.16
CA ARG A 178 25.59 6.74 -12.38
C ARG A 178 25.33 7.59 -11.14
N TYR A 179 26.38 7.96 -10.40
CA TYR A 179 26.27 8.83 -9.23
C TYR A 179 25.76 10.23 -9.60
N ALA A 180 26.31 10.86 -10.65
CA ALA A 180 25.89 12.18 -11.11
C ALA A 180 24.41 12.19 -11.56
N ARG A 181 23.98 11.15 -12.29
CA ARG A 181 22.58 10.96 -12.68
C ARG A 181 21.67 10.81 -11.46
N GLY A 182 22.09 10.00 -10.48
CA GLY A 182 21.39 9.84 -9.22
C GLY A 182 21.24 11.16 -8.45
N LEU A 183 22.29 11.98 -8.37
CA LEU A 183 22.24 13.30 -7.75
C LEU A 183 21.23 14.23 -8.44
N ALA A 184 21.21 14.24 -9.78
CA ALA A 184 20.27 15.07 -10.52
C ALA A 184 18.80 14.67 -10.26
N VAL A 185 18.53 13.37 -10.07
CA VAL A 185 17.19 12.88 -9.73
C VAL A 185 16.86 13.18 -8.27
N LEU A 186 17.80 12.97 -7.34
CA LEU A 186 17.67 13.34 -5.93
C LEU A 186 17.33 14.82 -5.76
N GLU A 187 18.02 15.72 -6.47
CA GLU A 187 17.76 17.16 -6.44
C GLU A 187 16.34 17.48 -6.93
N ARG A 188 15.88 16.82 -8.00
CA ARG A 188 14.52 17.01 -8.53
C ARG A 188 13.43 16.56 -7.55
N VAL A 189 13.68 15.52 -6.78
CA VAL A 189 12.70 14.94 -5.84
C VAL A 189 12.79 15.63 -4.48
N ASP A 190 13.94 15.58 -3.83
CA ASP A 190 14.12 16.02 -2.44
C ASP A 190 14.70 17.43 -2.31
N GLY A 191 15.24 18.01 -3.39
CA GLY A 191 15.96 19.27 -3.36
C GLY A 191 17.12 19.25 -2.35
N HIS A 192 17.35 20.38 -1.69
CA HIS A 192 18.42 20.53 -0.69
C HIS A 192 18.30 19.57 0.51
N ALA A 193 17.13 19.00 0.78
CA ALA A 193 16.97 18.03 1.87
C ALA A 193 17.66 16.69 1.54
N GLY A 194 17.66 16.29 0.26
CA GLY A 194 18.31 15.07 -0.20
C GLY A 194 19.83 15.13 0.00
N GLU A 195 20.45 16.26 -0.36
CA GLU A 195 21.88 16.48 -0.16
C GLU A 195 22.27 16.42 1.33
N GLN A 196 21.43 16.95 2.22
CA GLN A 196 21.67 16.91 3.66
C GLN A 196 21.63 15.48 4.21
N VAL A 197 20.71 14.64 3.74
CA VAL A 197 20.66 13.22 4.11
C VAL A 197 21.95 12.52 3.70
N VAL A 198 22.38 12.69 2.44
CA VAL A 198 23.62 12.11 1.91
C VAL A 198 24.84 12.59 2.69
N ALA A 199 24.96 13.90 2.91
CA ALA A 199 26.07 14.50 3.65
C ALA A 199 26.12 14.02 5.12
N SER A 200 24.97 13.90 5.78
CA SER A 200 24.89 13.42 7.17
C SER A 200 25.35 11.96 7.31
N LEU A 201 25.07 11.12 6.31
CA LEU A 201 25.48 9.72 6.30
C LEU A 201 26.94 9.54 5.90
N ALA A 202 27.49 10.40 5.03
CA ALA A 202 28.84 10.26 4.49
C ALA A 202 29.93 10.23 5.57
N ALA A 203 29.71 10.88 6.71
CA ALA A 203 30.64 10.88 7.84
C ALA A 203 30.73 9.53 8.58
N ILE A 204 29.72 8.66 8.47
CA ILE A 204 29.60 7.42 9.25
C ILE A 204 29.53 6.18 8.34
N ALA A 205 28.81 6.27 7.23
CA ALA A 205 28.56 5.19 6.29
C ALA A 205 28.61 5.73 4.84
N PRO A 206 29.80 6.08 4.33
CA PRO A 206 29.96 6.69 3.00
C PRO A 206 29.43 5.83 1.85
N ASP A 207 29.64 4.51 1.90
CA ASP A 207 29.13 3.61 0.87
C ASP A 207 27.59 3.55 0.89
N LEU A 208 26.97 3.62 2.07
CA LEU A 208 25.51 3.67 2.18
C LEU A 208 24.96 4.98 1.60
N ALA A 209 25.62 6.11 1.89
CA ALA A 209 25.27 7.40 1.31
C ALA A 209 25.37 7.36 -0.22
N ARG A 210 26.42 6.73 -0.77
CA ARG A 210 26.58 6.52 -2.21
C ARG A 210 25.50 5.60 -2.79
N HIS A 211 25.18 4.47 -2.13
CA HIS A 211 24.14 3.57 -2.59
C HIS A 211 22.75 4.22 -2.62
N ILE A 212 22.43 5.13 -1.70
CA ILE A 212 21.17 5.88 -1.79
C ILE A 212 21.10 6.62 -3.13
N VAL A 213 22.16 7.36 -3.48
CA VAL A 213 22.20 8.13 -4.73
C VAL A 213 22.17 7.21 -5.95
N GLU A 214 23.06 6.22 -6.00
CA GLU A 214 23.19 5.37 -7.19
C GLU A 214 22.05 4.37 -7.33
N PHE A 215 21.73 3.62 -6.28
CA PHE A 215 20.71 2.57 -6.37
C PHE A 215 19.31 3.15 -6.28
N ALA A 216 18.99 3.98 -5.28
CA ALA A 216 17.63 4.49 -5.17
C ALA A 216 17.35 5.51 -6.29
N PHE A 217 18.17 6.55 -6.41
CA PHE A 217 17.84 7.65 -7.32
C PHE A 217 18.23 7.41 -8.78
N ALA A 218 19.40 6.82 -9.05
CA ALA A 218 19.79 6.51 -10.42
C ALA A 218 19.10 5.24 -10.95
N ASP A 219 19.10 4.13 -10.20
CA ASP A 219 18.61 2.86 -10.76
C ASP A 219 17.10 2.65 -10.61
N LEU A 220 16.44 3.27 -9.62
CA LEU A 220 15.00 3.09 -9.38
C LEU A 220 14.17 4.31 -9.78
N TYR A 221 14.48 5.52 -9.28
CA TYR A 221 13.67 6.72 -9.57
C TYR A 221 13.78 7.19 -11.03
N ASP A 222 14.94 7.07 -11.67
CA ASP A 222 15.15 7.51 -13.06
C ASP A 222 14.55 6.56 -14.11
N ARG A 223 13.99 5.42 -13.67
CA ARG A 223 13.40 4.43 -14.58
C ARG A 223 12.12 4.99 -15.20
N PRO A 224 11.92 4.78 -16.51
CA PRO A 224 10.67 5.15 -17.17
C PRO A 224 9.55 4.20 -16.74
N GLY A 225 8.31 4.53 -17.12
CA GLY A 225 7.16 3.65 -16.92
C GLY A 225 6.38 3.89 -15.62
N LEU A 226 6.93 4.64 -14.67
CA LEU A 226 6.18 5.21 -13.55
C LEU A 226 6.72 6.61 -13.26
N ASP A 227 5.84 7.62 -13.29
CA ASP A 227 6.22 9.00 -13.05
C ASP A 227 6.63 9.26 -11.58
N LEU A 228 7.36 10.35 -11.33
CA LEU A 228 7.88 10.68 -10.01
C LEU A 228 6.79 10.89 -8.96
N LYS A 229 5.64 11.47 -9.33
CA LYS A 229 4.54 11.67 -8.39
C LYS A 229 3.92 10.34 -7.97
N SER A 230 3.72 9.43 -8.92
CA SER A 230 3.24 8.07 -8.67
C SER A 230 4.22 7.26 -7.83
N ARG A 231 5.54 7.41 -8.05
CA ARG A 231 6.60 6.85 -7.18
C ARG A 231 6.52 7.38 -5.75
N GLU A 232 6.36 8.69 -5.58
CA GLU A 232 6.24 9.29 -4.25
C GLU A 232 4.94 8.91 -3.53
N LEU A 233 3.81 8.77 -4.25
CA LEU A 233 2.57 8.22 -3.68
C LEU A 233 2.77 6.78 -3.20
N ALA A 234 3.46 5.94 -3.99
CA ALA A 234 3.82 4.58 -3.61
C ALA A 234 4.74 4.57 -2.37
N THR A 235 5.75 5.43 -2.33
CA THR A 235 6.68 5.55 -1.20
C THR A 235 5.96 5.98 0.08
N VAL A 236 5.11 7.02 0.03
CA VAL A 236 4.32 7.48 1.17
C VAL A 236 3.42 6.37 1.70
N ALA A 237 2.78 5.60 0.81
CA ALA A 237 1.93 4.46 1.19
C ALA A 237 2.75 3.36 1.88
N ALA A 238 3.86 2.94 1.29
CA ALA A 238 4.75 1.92 1.85
C ALA A 238 5.34 2.34 3.20
N CYS A 239 5.82 3.58 3.30
CA CYS A 239 6.38 4.10 4.54
C CYS A 239 5.32 4.17 5.65
N THR A 240 4.12 4.64 5.32
CA THR A 240 3.00 4.63 6.25
C THR A 240 2.66 3.21 6.68
N ALA A 241 2.61 2.25 5.75
CA ALA A 241 2.25 0.87 6.05
C ALA A 241 3.28 0.15 6.93
N MET A 242 4.57 0.39 6.75
CA MET A 242 5.62 -0.16 7.61
C MET A 242 5.57 0.43 9.03
N GLY A 243 5.10 1.67 9.19
CA GLY A 243 4.87 2.32 10.49
C GLY A 243 6.13 2.70 11.29
N THR A 244 7.31 2.20 10.92
CA THR A 244 8.59 2.40 11.62
C THR A 244 9.53 3.42 10.95
N CYS A 245 9.22 3.86 9.73
CA CYS A 245 10.11 4.70 8.91
C CYS A 245 9.68 6.17 8.91
N ALA A 246 9.31 6.71 10.07
CA ALA A 246 8.85 8.09 10.20
C ALA A 246 9.84 9.15 9.63
N PRO A 247 11.18 9.03 9.80
CA PRO A 247 12.11 9.97 9.16
C PRO A 247 12.00 9.94 7.63
N GLN A 248 11.96 8.76 7.03
CA GLN A 248 11.85 8.60 5.58
C GLN A 248 10.48 9.07 5.07
N LEU A 249 9.41 8.80 5.81
CA LEU A 249 8.08 9.31 5.49
C LEU A 249 8.07 10.84 5.37
N ARG A 250 8.75 11.57 6.28
CA ARG A 250 8.84 13.03 6.20
C ARG A 250 9.58 13.50 4.95
N VAL A 251 10.70 12.85 4.61
CA VAL A 251 11.47 13.15 3.38
C VAL A 251 10.55 12.99 2.17
N HIS A 252 9.86 11.86 2.04
CA HIS A 252 8.99 11.57 0.89
C HIS A 252 7.68 12.37 0.88
N LEU A 253 7.22 12.88 2.02
CA LEU A 253 6.14 13.88 2.03
C LEU A 253 6.62 15.24 1.46
N HIS A 254 7.87 15.63 1.71
CA HIS A 254 8.45 16.77 0.98
C HIS A 254 8.64 16.44 -0.50
N GLY A 255 9.18 15.26 -0.82
CA GLY A 255 9.41 14.76 -2.17
C GLY A 255 8.13 14.79 -3.01
N LEU A 256 7.05 14.17 -2.51
CA LEU A 256 5.72 14.20 -3.12
C LEU A 256 5.27 15.62 -3.49
N LEU A 257 5.40 16.56 -2.56
CA LEU A 257 4.99 17.96 -2.79
C LEU A 257 5.91 18.71 -3.76
N ASN A 258 7.18 18.31 -3.88
CA ASN A 258 8.12 18.91 -4.82
C ASN A 258 7.84 18.44 -6.26
N VAL A 259 7.40 17.18 -6.44
CA VAL A 259 7.11 16.58 -7.75
C VAL A 259 5.66 16.78 -8.20
N GLY A 260 4.93 17.74 -7.62
CA GLY A 260 3.58 18.12 -8.04
C GLY A 260 2.44 17.32 -7.38
N GLY A 261 2.73 16.55 -6.34
CA GLY A 261 1.73 16.04 -5.42
C GLY A 261 1.14 17.14 -4.53
N THR A 262 -0.04 16.90 -4.01
CA THR A 262 -0.75 17.84 -3.12
C THR A 262 -0.82 17.33 -1.68
N ARG A 263 -1.06 18.25 -0.73
CA ARG A 263 -1.32 17.89 0.67
C ARG A 263 -2.56 16.99 0.78
N GLU A 264 -3.58 17.23 -0.05
CA GLU A 264 -4.79 16.41 -0.10
C GLU A 264 -4.48 14.99 -0.55
N GLU A 265 -3.73 14.80 -1.64
CA GLU A 265 -3.31 13.48 -2.12
C GLU A 265 -2.50 12.71 -1.06
N ALA A 266 -1.58 13.40 -0.36
CA ALA A 266 -0.82 12.80 0.73
C ALA A 266 -1.73 12.28 1.86
N ILE A 267 -2.70 13.09 2.30
CA ILE A 267 -3.66 12.71 3.35
C ILE A 267 -4.59 11.60 2.88
N GLU A 268 -5.00 11.58 1.61
CA GLU A 268 -5.83 10.50 1.06
C GLU A 268 -5.08 9.16 1.02
N VAL A 269 -3.78 9.15 0.66
CA VAL A 269 -2.93 7.96 0.76
C VAL A 269 -2.83 7.49 2.21
N ILE A 270 -2.48 8.39 3.15
CA ILE A 270 -2.33 8.06 4.57
C ILE A 270 -3.64 7.51 5.17
N THR A 271 -4.77 8.14 4.83
CA THR A 271 -6.10 7.71 5.28
C THR A 271 -6.41 6.31 4.78
N GLN A 272 -6.09 6.01 3.52
CA GLN A 272 -6.27 4.68 2.95
C GLN A 272 -5.46 3.61 3.69
N MET A 273 -4.28 3.94 4.19
CA MET A 273 -3.44 3.00 4.95
C MET A 273 -4.06 2.56 6.28
N ALA A 274 -5.05 3.28 6.81
CA ALA A 274 -5.82 2.79 7.97
C ALA A 274 -6.51 1.45 7.70
N GLY A 275 -6.91 1.18 6.44
CA GLY A 275 -7.51 -0.08 6.03
C GLY A 275 -6.50 -1.23 5.77
N TYR A 276 -5.24 -0.91 5.47
CA TYR A 276 -4.22 -1.90 5.10
C TYR A 276 -3.21 -2.18 6.21
N ALA A 277 -2.81 -1.17 6.96
CA ALA A 277 -1.82 -1.24 8.03
C ALA A 277 -2.40 -0.87 9.41
N GLY A 278 -3.69 -0.54 9.47
CA GLY A 278 -4.38 -0.18 10.70
C GLY A 278 -4.23 1.30 11.09
N PHE A 279 -5.16 1.76 11.93
CA PHE A 279 -5.19 3.15 12.41
C PHE A 279 -3.91 3.65 13.08
N PRO A 280 -3.19 2.87 13.92
CA PRO A 280 -1.96 3.37 14.55
C PRO A 280 -0.90 3.84 13.55
N ALA A 281 -0.70 3.08 12.47
CA ALA A 281 0.25 3.43 11.42
C ALA A 281 -0.17 4.72 10.68
N ALA A 282 -1.45 4.83 10.33
CA ALA A 282 -2.01 6.03 9.69
C ALA A 282 -1.93 7.27 10.61
N LEU A 283 -2.21 7.13 11.91
CA LEU A 283 -2.14 8.24 12.87
C LEU A 283 -0.71 8.76 13.04
N ASN A 284 0.28 7.86 13.10
CA ASN A 284 1.69 8.25 13.12
C ASN A 284 2.06 9.03 11.84
N ALA A 285 1.57 8.59 10.68
CA ALA A 285 1.80 9.27 9.42
C ALA A 285 1.12 10.64 9.33
N VAL A 286 -0.10 10.80 9.87
CA VAL A 286 -0.76 12.12 9.97
C VAL A 286 0.06 13.09 10.82
N ALA A 287 0.66 12.62 11.93
CA ALA A 287 1.52 13.45 12.75
C ALA A 287 2.77 13.92 11.98
N ALA A 288 3.41 13.03 11.21
CA ALA A 288 4.52 13.39 10.34
C ALA A 288 4.11 14.37 9.23
N ALA A 289 2.95 14.18 8.61
CA ALA A 289 2.42 15.10 7.60
C ALA A 289 2.15 16.49 8.17
N ARG A 290 1.60 16.58 9.38
CA ARG A 290 1.39 17.85 10.08
C ARG A 290 2.71 18.60 10.29
N GLU A 291 3.77 17.91 10.72
CA GLU A 291 5.11 18.50 10.89
C GLU A 291 5.63 19.05 9.55
N VAL A 292 5.61 18.24 8.50
CA VAL A 292 6.07 18.63 7.15
C VAL A 292 5.29 19.82 6.60
N PHE A 293 3.97 19.84 6.76
CA PHE A 293 3.14 20.94 6.28
C PHE A 293 3.43 22.24 7.02
N ALA A 294 3.58 22.17 8.36
CA ALA A 294 3.95 23.33 9.17
C ALA A 294 5.34 23.87 8.80
N GLU A 295 6.32 23.00 8.56
CA GLU A 295 7.65 23.41 8.09
C GLU A 295 7.58 24.13 6.73
N ARG A 296 6.79 23.62 5.79
CA ARG A 296 6.63 24.26 4.47
C ARG A 296 5.89 25.60 4.57
N ASP A 297 4.87 25.70 5.42
CA ASP A 297 4.15 26.95 5.66
C ASP A 297 5.07 28.01 6.27
N ALA A 298 5.90 27.64 7.24
CA ALA A 298 6.89 28.53 7.85
C ALA A 298 7.94 29.02 6.82
N ARG A 299 8.43 28.12 5.95
CA ARG A 299 9.36 28.50 4.87
C ARG A 299 8.71 29.45 3.85
N ALA A 300 7.43 29.25 3.56
CA ALA A 300 6.68 30.10 2.62
C ALA A 300 6.36 31.49 3.21
N ALA A 301 6.17 31.60 4.53
CA ALA A 301 5.89 32.85 5.21
C ALA A 301 7.12 33.79 5.30
N GLY A 302 8.34 33.26 5.15
CA GLY A 302 9.59 34.02 5.36
C GLY A 302 9.85 34.33 6.84
N PRO A 303 10.99 34.98 7.19
CA PRO A 303 11.23 35.40 8.56
C PRO A 303 10.20 36.45 8.99
N THR A 304 9.49 36.19 10.08
CA THR A 304 8.72 37.24 10.80
C THR A 304 9.70 38.28 11.33
N GLU A 305 9.61 39.50 10.81
CA GLU A 305 10.32 40.70 11.33
C GLU A 305 9.97 41.00 12.80
#